data_AF-A0A3S4EIY6-F1
#
_entry.id   AF-A0A3S4EIY6-F1
#
_cell.length_a   1.000
_cell.length_b   1.000
_cell.length_c   1.000
_cell.angle_alpha   90.00
_cell.angle_beta   90.00
_cell.angle_gamma   90.00
#
_symmetry.space_group_name_H-M   'P 1'
#
loop_
_entity.id
_entity.type
_entity.pdbx_description
1 polymer ?
#
loop_
_entity_poly.entity_id
_entity_poly.type
_entity_poly.pdbx_seq_one_letter_code
_entity_poly.pdbx_strand_id
1 'polypeptide(L)'
;MTSYAHLTNALVSVFAFSAMPMLAMADDADATYQNISETYGAVPTFFWQFPREELPNAWEAFSNHQMNPNLALESGMRELIGVAVAAQGSCQSCLYFHTAAALANGASQADILAALRVGEATVRLDAIISKVDVAPEDFRRATDLVLWGDMTTVAVRSPSAEFCGRLLAAVDLAGFCEE
;
A
#
# COMPACT_ATOMS: atom_id res chain seq x y z
N MET A 1 -8.95 -76.64 -32.23
CA MET A 1 -8.29 -75.55 -33.00
C MET A 1 -9.36 -74.48 -33.17
N THR A 2 -9.36 -73.30 -32.54
CA THR A 2 -8.33 -72.34 -32.10
C THR A 2 -8.96 -71.43 -31.02
N SER A 3 -8.37 -71.33 -29.82
CA SER A 3 -7.74 -70.13 -29.21
C SER A 3 -8.60 -68.84 -29.11
N TYR A 4 -8.82 -68.31 -27.91
CA TYR A 4 -8.12 -67.13 -27.34
C TYR A 4 -8.77 -66.69 -26.01
N ALA A 5 -7.93 -66.51 -25.01
CA ALA A 5 -8.24 -65.98 -23.68
C ALA A 5 -7.81 -64.51 -23.59
N HIS A 6 -8.65 -63.62 -23.06
CA HIS A 6 -8.32 -62.32 -22.45
C HIS A 6 -9.50 -61.95 -21.53
N LEU A 7 -9.40 -62.05 -20.19
CA LEU A 7 -8.91 -61.01 -19.26
C LEU A 7 -9.44 -59.61 -19.58
N THR A 8 -10.30 -59.05 -18.72
CA THR A 8 -9.93 -57.96 -17.78
C THR A 8 -11.11 -57.53 -16.87
N ASN A 9 -10.76 -57.33 -15.60
CA ASN A 9 -11.60 -56.77 -14.53
C ASN A 9 -12.01 -55.32 -14.83
N ALA A 10 -13.27 -54.96 -14.60
CA ALA A 10 -13.67 -53.57 -14.41
C ALA A 10 -13.94 -53.35 -12.91
N LEU A 11 -12.98 -52.69 -12.26
CA LEU A 11 -12.97 -52.31 -10.87
C LEU A 11 -14.04 -51.24 -10.58
N VAL A 12 -14.67 -51.37 -9.42
CA VAL A 12 -15.53 -50.39 -8.77
C VAL A 12 -14.69 -49.14 -8.46
N SER A 13 -14.94 -48.02 -9.15
CA SER A 13 -14.40 -46.72 -8.76
C SER A 13 -15.18 -46.16 -7.57
N VAL A 14 -14.65 -46.40 -6.37
CA VAL A 14 -15.02 -45.66 -5.16
C VAL A 14 -14.48 -44.24 -5.32
N PHE A 15 -15.38 -43.27 -5.50
CA PHE A 15 -15.05 -41.85 -5.32
C PHE A 15 -14.77 -41.63 -3.83
N ALA A 16 -13.51 -41.73 -3.42
CA ALA A 16 -13.05 -41.19 -2.15
C ALA A 16 -13.12 -39.66 -2.24
N PHE A 17 -14.21 -39.09 -1.73
CA PHE A 17 -14.27 -37.66 -1.42
C PHE A 17 -13.31 -37.44 -0.25
N SER A 18 -12.06 -37.12 -0.55
CA SER A 18 -11.07 -36.70 0.45
C SER A 18 -11.65 -35.50 1.21
N ALA A 19 -12.10 -35.73 2.44
CA ALA A 19 -12.35 -34.65 3.38
C ALA A 19 -11.01 -33.96 3.64
N MET A 20 -10.77 -32.84 2.98
CA MET A 20 -9.70 -31.93 3.36
C MET A 20 -9.90 -31.53 4.84
N PRO A 21 -8.82 -31.35 5.61
CA PRO A 21 -8.93 -31.18 7.06
C PRO A 21 -9.38 -29.76 7.39
N MET A 22 -10.70 -29.56 7.51
CA MET A 22 -11.30 -28.32 8.01
C MET A 22 -10.87 -28.01 9.46
N LEU A 23 -10.40 -29.02 10.21
CA LEU A 23 -9.96 -28.92 11.60
C LEU A 23 -8.63 -28.17 11.77
N ALA A 24 -7.67 -28.31 10.85
CA ALA A 24 -6.35 -27.68 10.99
C ALA A 24 -6.42 -26.14 10.94
N MET A 25 -7.34 -25.58 10.16
CA MET A 25 -7.51 -24.13 10.04
C MET A 25 -8.16 -23.49 11.27
N ALA A 26 -8.97 -24.25 12.01
CA ALA A 26 -9.62 -23.74 13.21
C ALA A 26 -8.60 -23.53 14.35
N ASP A 27 -7.65 -24.44 14.48
CA ASP A 27 -6.60 -24.40 15.50
C ASP A 27 -5.64 -23.21 15.26
N ASP A 28 -5.27 -22.93 14.02
CA ASP A 28 -4.36 -21.83 13.65
C ASP A 28 -4.95 -20.44 13.96
N ALA A 29 -6.25 -20.26 13.72
CA ALA A 29 -6.95 -19.00 14.01
C ALA A 29 -7.07 -18.75 15.52
N ASP A 30 -7.40 -19.78 16.31
CA ASP A 30 -7.53 -19.65 17.77
C ASP A 30 -6.18 -19.39 18.44
N ALA A 31 -5.12 -20.05 17.97
CA ALA A 31 -3.75 -19.76 18.40
C ALA A 31 -3.35 -18.31 18.05
N THR A 32 -3.74 -17.82 16.87
CA THR A 32 -3.48 -16.44 16.47
C THR A 32 -4.23 -15.44 17.35
N TYR A 33 -5.51 -15.67 17.66
CA TYR A 33 -6.25 -14.81 18.59
C TYR A 33 -5.62 -14.76 19.99
N GLN A 34 -5.14 -15.90 20.49
CA GLN A 34 -4.41 -15.94 21.76
C GLN A 34 -3.13 -15.10 21.68
N ASN A 35 -2.34 -15.25 20.62
CA ASN A 35 -1.10 -14.48 20.45
C ASN A 35 -1.35 -12.97 20.35
N ILE A 36 -2.39 -12.55 19.63
CA ILE A 36 -2.81 -11.13 19.58
C ILE A 36 -3.19 -10.65 20.98
N SER A 37 -3.99 -11.44 21.72
CA SER A 37 -4.44 -11.08 23.06
C SER A 37 -3.29 -10.98 24.07
N GLU A 38 -2.28 -11.86 23.97
CA GLU A 38 -1.07 -11.78 24.80
C GLU A 38 -0.25 -10.52 24.49
N THR A 39 -0.25 -10.11 23.22
CA THR A 39 0.50 -8.94 22.75
C THR A 39 -0.16 -7.62 23.16
N TYR A 40 -1.48 -7.52 23.05
CA TYR A 40 -2.24 -6.27 23.27
C TYR A 40 -3.07 -6.24 24.56
N GLY A 41 -3.10 -7.34 25.32
CA GLY A 41 -3.98 -7.51 26.49
C GLY A 41 -5.44 -7.80 26.13
N ALA A 42 -5.83 -7.63 24.87
CA ALA A 42 -7.09 -8.01 24.27
C ALA A 42 -6.89 -8.13 22.75
N VAL A 43 -7.82 -8.75 22.03
CA VAL A 43 -7.80 -8.75 20.56
C VAL A 43 -8.43 -7.45 20.04
N PRO A 44 -7.66 -6.56 19.36
CA PRO A 44 -8.23 -5.38 18.73
C PRO A 44 -9.39 -5.70 17.80
N THR A 45 -10.40 -4.83 17.77
CA THR A 45 -11.68 -5.09 17.09
C THR A 45 -11.55 -5.42 15.60
N PHE A 46 -10.54 -4.86 14.94
CA PHE A 46 -10.30 -5.07 13.51
C PHE A 46 -9.78 -6.47 13.17
N PHE A 47 -9.12 -7.18 14.10
CA PHE A 47 -8.69 -8.56 13.85
C PHE A 47 -9.86 -9.56 13.81
N TRP A 48 -10.99 -9.21 14.42
CA TRP A 48 -12.23 -10.01 14.30
C TRP A 48 -12.89 -9.89 12.92
N GLN A 49 -12.45 -8.95 12.07
CA GLN A 49 -13.03 -8.76 10.74
C GLN A 49 -12.38 -9.65 9.68
N PHE A 50 -11.20 -10.23 9.96
CA PHE A 50 -10.54 -11.14 9.03
C PHE A 50 -11.24 -12.51 9.04
N PRO A 51 -11.40 -13.16 7.87
CA PRO A 51 -11.72 -14.59 7.82
C PRO A 51 -10.74 -15.38 8.68
N ARG A 52 -11.23 -16.43 9.37
CA ARG A 52 -10.41 -17.19 10.32
C ARG A 52 -9.18 -17.79 9.65
N GLU A 53 -9.34 -18.26 8.42
CA GLU A 53 -8.29 -18.79 7.55
C GLU A 53 -7.22 -17.77 7.15
N GLU A 54 -7.55 -16.47 7.14
CA GLU A 54 -6.64 -15.39 6.75
C GLU A 54 -5.98 -14.72 7.95
N LEU A 55 -6.57 -14.86 9.15
CA LEU A 55 -6.11 -14.21 10.36
C LEU A 55 -4.63 -14.47 10.69
N PRO A 56 -4.09 -15.70 10.61
CA PRO A 56 -2.67 -15.93 10.87
C PRO A 56 -1.75 -15.11 9.96
N ASN A 57 -2.07 -15.07 8.67
CA ASN A 57 -1.30 -14.33 7.67
C ASN A 57 -1.44 -12.80 7.88
N ALA A 58 -2.65 -12.33 8.18
CA ALA A 58 -2.91 -10.93 8.47
C ALA A 58 -2.16 -10.45 9.72
N TRP A 59 -2.13 -11.29 10.76
CA TRP A 59 -1.39 -11.01 11.98
C TRP A 59 0.11 -10.97 11.74
N GLU A 60 0.67 -11.97 11.05
CA GLU A 60 2.10 -11.99 10.70
C GLU A 60 2.51 -10.74 9.91
N ALA A 61 1.73 -10.38 8.89
CA ALA A 61 1.98 -9.18 8.10
C ALA A 61 1.92 -7.93 8.98
N PHE A 62 0.88 -7.79 9.79
CA PHE A 62 0.72 -6.65 10.68
C PHE A 62 1.89 -6.54 11.67
N SER A 63 2.28 -7.63 12.34
CA SER A 63 3.40 -7.63 13.30
C SER A 63 4.72 -7.27 12.61
N ASN A 64 4.98 -7.82 11.42
CA ASN A 64 6.21 -7.57 10.67
C ASN A 64 6.35 -6.12 10.19
N HIS A 65 5.24 -5.47 9.85
CA HIS A 65 5.25 -4.09 9.35
C HIS A 65 5.10 -3.06 10.46
N GLN A 66 4.18 -3.29 11.40
CA GLN A 66 3.81 -2.30 12.40
C GLN A 66 4.57 -2.45 13.72
N MET A 67 4.94 -3.68 14.09
CA MET A 67 5.48 -3.98 15.43
C MET A 67 6.95 -4.36 15.42
N ASN A 68 7.53 -4.66 14.26
CA ASN A 68 8.92 -5.07 14.16
C ASN A 68 9.87 -3.96 14.67
N PRO A 69 10.64 -4.20 15.75
CA PRO A 69 11.56 -3.21 16.30
C PRO A 69 12.82 -3.04 15.45
N ASN A 70 13.12 -4.00 14.57
CA ASN A 70 14.28 -3.99 13.68
C ASN A 70 13.98 -3.41 12.29
N LEU A 71 12.74 -2.94 12.06
CA LEU A 71 12.43 -2.27 10.81
C LEU A 71 13.23 -0.97 10.72
N ALA A 72 13.81 -0.69 9.55
CA ALA A 72 14.63 0.51 9.33
C ALA A 72 13.87 1.82 9.58
N LEU A 73 12.54 1.78 9.51
CA LEU A 73 11.66 2.91 9.76
C LEU A 73 11.19 2.89 11.23
N GLU A 74 11.47 3.98 11.95
CA GLU A 74 11.05 4.12 13.35
C GLU A 74 9.53 4.01 13.51
N SER A 75 9.07 3.52 14.66
CA SER A 75 7.64 3.29 14.93
C SER A 75 6.81 4.57 14.79
N GLY A 76 7.24 5.69 15.38
CA GLY A 76 6.53 6.97 15.24
C GLY A 76 6.40 7.41 13.78
N MET A 77 7.47 7.28 12.99
CA MET A 77 7.46 7.63 11.56
C MET A 77 6.55 6.72 10.75
N ARG A 78 6.53 5.41 11.03
CA ARG A 78 5.58 4.46 10.41
C ARG A 78 4.13 4.88 10.63
N GLU A 79 3.79 5.24 11.86
CA GLU A 79 2.42 5.63 12.19
C GLU A 79 2.04 6.96 11.52
N LEU A 80 2.98 7.91 11.39
CA LEU A 80 2.72 9.15 10.62
C LEU A 80 2.46 8.87 9.13
N ILE A 81 3.16 7.91 8.52
CA ILE A 81 2.82 7.43 7.17
C ILE A 81 1.43 6.81 7.15
N GLY A 82 1.10 5.98 8.16
CA GLY A 82 -0.23 5.42 8.34
C GLY A 82 -1.33 6.50 8.43
N VAL A 83 -1.09 7.57 9.18
CA VAL A 83 -1.99 8.74 9.27
C VAL A 83 -2.17 9.38 7.90
N ALA A 84 -1.07 9.67 7.19
CA ALA A 84 -1.13 10.30 5.88
C ALA A 84 -1.93 9.47 4.87
N VAL A 85 -1.73 8.15 4.83
CA VAL A 85 -2.45 7.21 3.95
C VAL A 85 -3.92 7.07 4.35
N ALA A 86 -4.19 6.84 5.64
CA ALA A 86 -5.54 6.62 6.14
C ALA A 86 -6.46 7.84 5.93
N ALA A 87 -5.89 9.05 6.01
CA ALA A 87 -6.62 10.30 5.78
C ALA A 87 -7.13 10.49 4.35
N GLN A 88 -6.52 9.82 3.36
CA GLN A 88 -6.95 9.92 1.95
C GLN A 88 -8.04 8.89 1.60
N GLY A 89 -8.20 7.85 2.43
CA GLY A 89 -9.16 6.79 2.24
C GLY A 89 -10.47 7.01 3.00
N SER A 90 -11.36 6.02 2.92
CA SER A 90 -12.62 6.01 3.68
C SER A 90 -12.52 5.30 5.04
N CYS A 91 -11.33 4.85 5.46
CA CYS A 91 -11.15 4.07 6.69
C CYS A 91 -10.96 4.98 7.93
N GLN A 92 -12.07 5.43 8.51
CA GLN A 92 -12.06 6.24 9.73
C GLN A 92 -11.38 5.54 10.92
N SER A 93 -11.57 4.22 11.03
CA SER A 93 -10.92 3.41 12.07
C SER A 93 -9.40 3.36 11.92
N CYS A 94 -8.90 3.32 10.68
CA CYS A 94 -7.47 3.33 10.39
C CYS A 94 -6.87 4.69 10.78
N LEU A 95 -7.55 5.80 10.44
CA LEU A 95 -7.10 7.14 10.80
C LEU A 95 -7.02 7.30 12.32
N TYR A 96 -8.02 6.81 13.05
CA TYR A 96 -8.01 6.80 14.51
C TYR A 96 -6.84 5.97 15.06
N PHE A 97 -6.70 4.73 14.60
CA PHE A 97 -5.64 3.82 15.06
C PHE A 97 -4.25 4.41 14.87
N HIS A 98 -3.91 4.84 13.64
CA HIS A 98 -2.60 5.39 13.34
C HIS A 98 -2.33 6.71 14.06
N THR A 99 -3.35 7.54 14.26
CA THR A 99 -3.21 8.76 15.07
C THR A 99 -2.89 8.43 16.53
N ALA A 100 -3.64 7.51 17.13
CA ALA A 100 -3.41 7.07 18.51
C ALA A 100 -2.03 6.40 18.69
N ALA A 101 -1.64 5.56 17.73
CA ALA A 101 -0.37 4.86 17.74
C ALA A 101 0.82 5.83 17.53
N ALA A 102 0.69 6.83 16.64
CA ALA A 102 1.70 7.87 16.46
C ALA A 102 1.93 8.65 17.76
N LEU A 103 0.84 9.07 18.43
CA LEU A 103 0.92 9.76 19.72
C LEU A 103 1.57 8.88 20.81
N ALA A 104 1.22 7.60 20.85
CA ALA A 104 1.84 6.65 21.79
C ALA A 104 3.34 6.44 21.53
N ASN A 105 3.78 6.64 20.28
CA ASN A 105 5.19 6.63 19.88
C ASN A 105 5.88 8.00 19.98
N GLY A 106 5.26 8.97 20.66
CA GLY A 106 5.86 10.27 20.96
C GLY A 106 5.67 11.36 19.90
N ALA A 107 4.87 11.11 18.86
CA ALA A 107 4.52 12.15 17.90
C ALA A 107 3.72 13.28 18.59
N SER A 108 3.97 14.52 18.17
CA SER A 108 3.21 15.68 18.62
C SER A 108 1.95 15.89 17.76
N GLN A 109 1.01 16.71 18.23
CA GLN A 109 -0.11 17.16 17.39
C GLN A 109 0.37 17.88 16.12
N ALA A 110 1.50 18.58 16.20
CA ALA A 110 2.08 19.25 15.03
C ALA A 110 2.55 18.23 13.99
N ASP A 111 3.12 17.11 14.42
CA ASP A 111 3.54 16.02 13.52
C ASP A 111 2.33 15.36 12.83
N ILE A 112 1.24 15.12 13.58
CA ILE A 112 -0.02 14.60 13.00
C ILE A 112 -0.56 15.56 11.94
N LEU A 113 -0.65 16.86 12.25
CA LEU A 113 -1.12 17.87 11.30
C LEU A 113 -0.20 17.98 10.08
N ALA A 114 1.11 17.84 10.26
CA ALA A 114 2.07 17.82 9.16
C ALA A 114 1.85 16.59 8.26
N ALA A 115 1.69 15.39 8.83
CA ALA A 115 1.41 14.17 8.08
C ALA A 115 0.12 14.26 7.25
N LEU A 116 -0.96 14.80 7.84
CA LEU A 116 -2.22 15.03 7.14
C LEU A 116 -2.05 15.99 5.96
N ARG A 117 -1.35 17.11 6.17
CA ARG A 117 -1.08 18.11 5.11
C ARG A 117 -0.22 17.54 3.98
N VAL A 118 0.80 16.76 4.32
CA VAL A 118 1.65 16.10 3.32
C VAL A 118 0.82 15.11 2.50
N GLY A 119 0.03 14.25 3.15
CA GLY A 119 -0.85 13.31 2.45
C GLY A 119 -1.83 13.99 1.50
N GLU A 120 -2.52 15.05 1.96
CA GLU A 120 -3.44 15.83 1.14
C GLU A 120 -2.74 16.46 -0.06
N ALA A 121 -1.59 17.11 0.17
CA ALA A 121 -0.83 17.77 -0.88
C ALA A 121 -0.36 16.77 -1.95
N THR A 122 0.10 15.58 -1.55
CA THR A 122 0.53 14.53 -2.47
C THR A 122 -0.63 14.05 -3.35
N VAL A 123 -1.79 13.71 -2.77
CA VAL A 123 -2.96 13.27 -3.56
C VAL A 123 -3.47 14.35 -4.48
N ARG A 124 -3.50 15.60 -4.02
CA ARG A 124 -3.92 16.74 -4.83
C ARG A 124 -3.00 16.94 -6.04
N LEU A 125 -1.68 16.86 -5.84
CA LEU A 125 -0.71 17.02 -6.92
C LEU A 125 -0.79 15.87 -7.92
N ASP A 126 -0.93 14.62 -7.46
CA ASP A 126 -1.15 13.47 -8.33
C ASP A 126 -2.38 13.64 -9.23
N ALA A 127 -3.50 14.08 -8.66
CA ALA A 127 -4.74 14.32 -9.40
C ALA A 127 -4.59 15.36 -10.53
N ILE A 128 -3.71 16.35 -10.35
CA ILE A 128 -3.41 17.38 -11.36
C ILE A 128 -2.38 16.86 -12.36
N ILE A 129 -1.25 16.35 -11.89
CA ILE A 129 -0.09 16.01 -12.72
C ILE A 129 -0.38 14.78 -13.59
N SER A 130 -1.17 13.82 -13.11
CA SER A 130 -1.59 12.66 -13.92
C SER A 130 -2.45 13.04 -15.14
N LYS A 131 -2.90 14.29 -15.24
CA LYS A 131 -3.71 14.81 -16.37
C LYS A 131 -2.93 15.71 -17.32
N VAL A 132 -1.69 16.08 -16.99
CA VAL A 132 -0.87 16.88 -17.89
C VAL A 132 -0.08 15.97 -18.84
N ASP A 133 0.04 16.39 -20.10
CA ASP A 133 0.75 15.67 -21.16
C ASP A 133 2.26 15.97 -21.06
N VAL A 134 2.90 15.41 -20.03
CA VAL A 134 4.36 15.50 -19.84
C VAL A 134 4.99 14.16 -20.16
N ALA A 135 5.95 14.14 -21.08
CA ALA A 135 6.69 12.94 -21.43
C ALA A 135 7.43 12.40 -20.19
N PRO A 136 7.30 11.10 -19.83
CA PRO A 136 7.87 10.56 -18.60
C PRO A 136 9.39 10.76 -18.45
N GLU A 137 10.14 10.78 -19.56
CA GLU A 137 11.57 11.05 -19.59
C GLU A 137 11.91 12.51 -19.28
N ASP A 138 11.07 13.46 -19.70
CA ASP A 138 11.27 14.87 -19.42
C ASP A 138 10.96 15.15 -17.94
N PHE A 139 9.91 14.53 -17.40
CA PHE A 139 9.60 14.60 -15.98
C PHE A 139 10.76 14.05 -15.13
N ARG A 140 11.26 12.83 -15.45
CA ARG A 140 12.41 12.23 -14.75
C ARG A 140 13.65 13.12 -14.81
N ARG A 141 14.02 13.60 -16.01
CA ARG A 141 15.20 14.47 -16.18
C ARG A 141 15.09 15.74 -15.33
N ALA A 142 13.93 16.40 -15.35
CA ALA A 142 13.70 17.60 -14.56
C ALA A 142 13.75 17.32 -13.05
N THR A 143 13.13 16.23 -12.59
CA THR A 143 13.19 15.82 -11.17
C THR A 143 14.61 15.51 -10.72
N ASP A 144 15.35 14.72 -11.51
CA ASP A 144 16.73 14.34 -11.18
C ASP A 144 17.64 15.57 -11.10
N LEU A 145 17.44 16.53 -12.00
CA LEU A 145 18.18 17.78 -12.01
C LEU A 145 17.93 18.62 -10.75
N VAL A 146 16.67 18.71 -10.30
CA VAL A 146 16.27 19.50 -9.13
C VAL A 146 16.74 18.85 -7.83
N LEU A 147 16.66 17.52 -7.72
CA LEU A 147 16.97 16.81 -6.47
C LEU A 147 18.44 16.40 -6.35
N TRP A 148 19.09 16.08 -7.46
CA TRP A 148 20.41 15.45 -7.49
C TRP A 148 21.43 16.16 -8.39
N GLY A 149 21.02 17.17 -9.17
CA GLY A 149 21.90 17.93 -10.05
C GLY A 149 22.67 19.05 -9.33
N ASP A 150 23.84 19.41 -9.87
CA ASP A 150 24.52 20.65 -9.49
C ASP A 150 23.78 21.85 -10.10
N MET A 151 23.03 22.58 -9.27
CA MET A 151 22.26 23.76 -9.66
C MET A 151 23.08 24.84 -10.39
N THR A 152 24.42 24.85 -10.25
CA THR A 152 25.29 25.83 -10.93
C THR A 152 25.50 25.56 -12.42
N THR A 153 25.08 24.39 -12.91
CA THR A 153 25.20 23.99 -14.32
C THR A 153 23.86 23.95 -15.06
N VAL A 154 22.77 24.35 -14.40
CA VAL A 154 21.41 24.17 -14.89
C VAL A 154 20.92 25.41 -15.63
N ALA A 155 20.85 25.33 -16.96
CA ALA A 155 19.93 26.15 -17.72
C ALA A 155 18.53 25.52 -17.65
N VAL A 156 17.62 26.12 -16.88
CA VAL A 156 16.18 25.78 -16.95
C VAL A 156 15.74 26.05 -18.38
N ARG A 157 15.43 25.00 -19.15
CA ARG A 157 14.84 25.20 -20.48
C ARG A 157 13.34 25.34 -20.32
N SER A 158 12.82 26.45 -20.83
CA SER A 158 11.39 26.73 -20.98
C SER A 158 10.69 25.60 -21.76
N PRO A 159 9.36 25.43 -21.58
CA PRO A 159 8.61 24.40 -22.30
C PRO A 159 8.81 24.49 -23.82
N SER A 160 8.71 23.35 -24.52
CA SER A 160 8.90 23.34 -25.98
C SER A 160 7.89 24.27 -26.69
N ALA A 161 8.29 24.84 -27.83
CA ALA A 161 7.44 25.72 -28.63
C ALA A 161 6.11 25.05 -29.04
N GLU A 162 6.10 23.72 -29.17
CA GLU A 162 4.90 22.93 -29.46
C GLU A 162 3.94 22.88 -28.25
N PHE A 163 4.48 22.72 -27.03
CA PHE A 163 3.70 22.80 -25.80
C PHE A 163 3.16 24.21 -25.55
N CYS A 164 3.99 25.26 -25.70
CA CYS A 164 3.52 26.65 -25.61
C CYS A 164 2.47 26.96 -26.70
N GLY A 165 2.62 26.43 -27.92
CA GLY A 165 1.65 26.59 -29.00
C GLY A 165 0.27 25.99 -28.69
N ARG A 166 0.22 24.83 -28.03
CA ARG A 166 -1.04 24.20 -27.59
C ARG A 166 -1.65 24.92 -26.37
N LEU A 167 -0.82 25.43 -25.46
CA LEU A 167 -1.27 26.12 -24.25
C LEU A 167 -1.82 27.53 -24.55
N LEU A 168 -1.16 28.31 -25.43
CA LEU A 168 -1.61 29.64 -25.86
C LEU A 168 -2.92 29.60 -26.66
N ALA A 169 -3.17 28.49 -27.37
CA ALA A 169 -4.44 28.27 -28.05
C ALA A 169 -5.59 27.91 -27.09
N ALA A 170 -5.27 27.45 -25.87
CA ALA A 170 -6.25 27.00 -24.87
C ALA A 170 -6.53 28.05 -23.78
N VAL A 171 -5.58 28.94 -23.47
CA VAL A 171 -5.72 29.94 -22.41
C VAL A 171 -4.88 31.19 -22.78
N ASP A 172 -5.52 32.36 -22.81
CA ASP A 172 -4.89 33.66 -23.09
C ASP A 172 -3.99 34.10 -21.92
N LEU A 173 -2.83 33.44 -21.79
CA LEU A 173 -1.80 33.72 -20.79
C LEU A 173 -0.52 34.16 -21.49
N ALA A 174 -0.56 35.36 -22.08
CA ALA A 174 0.63 36.05 -22.54
C ALA A 174 1.53 36.38 -21.34
N GLY A 175 2.54 35.55 -21.09
CA GLY A 175 3.54 35.76 -20.04
C GLY A 175 4.15 34.51 -19.43
N PHE A 176 3.66 33.30 -19.76
CA PHE A 176 4.20 32.06 -19.18
C PHE A 176 5.35 31.42 -19.98
N CYS A 177 5.65 31.94 -21.19
CA CYS A 177 6.72 31.45 -22.05
C CYS A 177 7.58 32.64 -22.52
N GLU A 178 8.58 33.05 -21.73
CA GLU A 178 9.69 33.87 -22.25
C GLU A 178 11.04 33.36 -21.74
N GLU A 179 11.97 33.27 -22.71
CA GLU A 179 13.39 32.86 -22.75
C GLU A 179 13.87 31.74 -21.82
#